data_AF-A0A0F9UZK5-F1
#
_entry.id   AF-A0A0F9UZK5-F1
#
_cell.length_a   1.000
_cell.length_b   1.000
_cell.length_c   1.000
_cell.angle_alpha   90.00
_cell.angle_beta   90.00
_cell.angle_gamma   90.00
#
_symmetry.space_group_name_H-M   'P 1'
#
loop_
_entity.id
_entity.type
_entity.pdbx_description
1 polymer ?
#
loop_
_entity_poly.entity_id
_entity_poly.type
_entity_poly.pdbx_seq_one_letter_code
_entity_poly.pdbx_strand_id
1 'polypeptide(L)'
;GWIRAVNTSSGILEPLVLAPDGGNVGIGTTNPKSTLQVVGNYIQFPVLVGIPVSPPSADCDENTEWGRVVVATEGGGVTQLYVCGGQGWKTI
;
A
#
# COMPACT_ATOMS: atom_id res chain seq x y z
N GLY A 1 -13.51 15.79 -4.99
CA GLY A 1 -13.74 15.96 -3.54
C GLY A 1 -12.79 15.05 -2.78
N TRP A 2 -12.73 15.16 -1.45
CA TRP A 2 -11.97 14.27 -0.58
C TRP A 2 -12.92 13.50 0.35
N ILE A 3 -12.47 12.34 0.83
CA ILE A 3 -13.09 11.62 1.95
C ILE A 3 -12.18 11.83 3.16
N ARG A 4 -12.75 12.19 4.31
CA ARG A 4 -12.03 12.30 5.58
C ARG A 4 -12.93 11.88 6.73
N ALA A 5 -12.38 11.22 7.75
CA ALA A 5 -13.09 10.99 8.99
C ALA A 5 -12.96 12.23 9.89
N VAL A 6 -14.07 12.64 10.52
CA VAL A 6 -14.11 13.71 11.52
C VAL A 6 -14.96 13.23 12.67
N ASN A 7 -14.45 13.35 13.89
CA ASN A 7 -15.30 13.22 15.05
C ASN A 7 -16.07 14.53 15.23
N THR A 8 -17.37 14.52 14.91
CA THR A 8 -18.20 15.75 14.93
C THR A 8 -18.41 16.31 16.34
N SER A 9 -18.14 15.53 17.38
CA SER A 9 -18.29 15.96 18.78
C SER A 9 -17.08 16.74 19.32
N SER A 10 -15.89 16.44 18.81
CA SER A 10 -14.63 17.05 19.25
C SER A 10 -13.94 17.89 18.17
N GLY A 11 -14.39 17.80 16.91
CA GLY A 11 -13.80 18.51 15.77
C GLY A 11 -12.39 18.03 15.37
N ILE A 12 -11.90 16.98 16.02
CA ILE A 12 -10.60 16.37 15.73
C ILE A 12 -10.68 15.45 14.52
N LEU A 13 -9.59 15.43 13.75
CA LEU A 13 -9.41 14.49 12.65
C LEU A 13 -9.11 13.11 13.23
N GLU A 14 -9.77 12.10 12.68
CA GLU A 14 -9.56 10.70 13.03
C GLU A 14 -8.94 9.97 11.83
N PRO A 15 -8.22 8.87 12.04
CA PRO A 15 -7.86 7.97 10.96
C PRO A 15 -9.11 7.53 10.19
N LEU A 16 -9.04 7.53 8.85
CA LEU A 16 -10.09 6.93 8.04
C LEU A 16 -10.00 5.40 8.16
N VAL A 17 -10.94 4.80 8.88
CA VAL A 17 -11.07 3.34 8.98
C VAL A 17 -12.25 2.89 8.13
N LEU A 18 -11.99 1.92 7.24
CA LEU A 18 -13.04 1.25 6.46
C LEU A 18 -13.29 -0.13 7.08
N ALA A 19 -14.56 -0.53 7.17
CA ALA A 19 -14.99 -1.75 7.85
C ALA A 19 -14.53 -1.82 9.34
N PRO A 20 -14.90 -0.82 10.18
CA PRO A 20 -14.40 -0.71 11.56
C PRO A 20 -14.85 -1.86 12.47
N ASP A 21 -15.98 -2.48 12.17
CA ASP A 21 -16.50 -3.66 12.88
C ASP A 21 -15.99 -4.99 12.29
N GLY A 22 -15.00 -4.92 11.40
CA GLY A 22 -14.46 -6.05 10.65
C GLY A 22 -15.14 -6.28 9.29
N GLY A 23 -14.72 -7.33 8.60
CA GLY A 23 -15.13 -7.62 7.22
C GLY A 23 -14.13 -7.14 6.18
N ASN A 24 -14.46 -7.35 4.90
CA ASN A 24 -13.59 -7.06 3.76
C ASN A 24 -14.04 -5.81 3.02
N VAL A 25 -13.10 -5.04 2.49
CA VAL A 25 -13.38 -3.88 1.63
C VAL A 25 -13.33 -4.30 0.16
N GLY A 26 -14.49 -4.24 -0.50
CA GLY A 26 -14.64 -4.47 -1.93
C GLY A 26 -14.76 -3.15 -2.70
N ILE A 27 -13.96 -2.98 -3.75
CA ILE A 27 -14.14 -1.90 -4.75
C ILE A 27 -14.57 -2.58 -6.05
N GLY A 28 -15.76 -2.24 -6.55
CA GLY A 28 -16.34 -2.86 -7.76
C GLY A 28 -16.86 -4.29 -7.55
N THR A 29 -16.98 -4.76 -6.31
CA THR A 29 -17.55 -6.08 -5.95
C THR A 29 -18.36 -5.98 -4.67
N THR A 30 -19.44 -6.75 -4.57
CA THR A 30 -20.28 -6.85 -3.37
C THR A 30 -19.95 -8.06 -2.50
N ASN A 31 -19.09 -8.98 -2.97
CA ASN A 31 -18.73 -10.20 -2.25
C ASN A 31 -17.20 -10.43 -2.24
N PRO A 32 -16.43 -9.53 -1.59
CA PRO A 32 -14.97 -9.58 -1.57
C PRO A 32 -14.41 -10.86 -0.89
N LYS A 33 -13.40 -11.48 -1.51
CA LYS A 33 -12.78 -12.75 -1.06
C LYS A 33 -11.49 -12.59 -0.27
N SER A 34 -10.96 -11.37 -0.21
CA SER A 34 -9.78 -10.97 0.56
C SER A 34 -10.09 -9.68 1.30
N THR A 35 -9.31 -9.36 2.34
CA THR A 35 -9.47 -8.15 3.17
C THR A 35 -9.61 -6.88 2.35
N LEU A 36 -8.85 -6.79 1.26
CA LEU A 36 -9.05 -5.81 0.19
C LEU A 36 -9.19 -6.56 -1.13
N GLN A 37 -10.28 -6.31 -1.86
CA GLN A 37 -10.45 -6.77 -3.24
C GLN A 37 -10.90 -5.61 -4.13
N VAL A 38 -10.13 -5.34 -5.18
CA VAL A 38 -10.48 -4.38 -6.22
C VAL A 38 -10.77 -5.17 -7.50
N VAL A 39 -11.99 -5.06 -8.01
CA VAL A 39 -12.39 -5.65 -9.30
C VAL A 39 -12.45 -4.55 -10.35
N GLY A 40 -11.92 -4.81 -11.54
CA GLY A 40 -11.88 -3.87 -12.66
C GLY A 40 -10.46 -3.60 -13.12
N ASN A 41 -10.07 -2.31 -13.13
CA ASN A 41 -8.79 -1.82 -13.63
C ASN A 41 -7.59 -2.20 -12.72
N TYR A 42 -6.56 -1.37 -12.69
CA TYR A 42 -5.30 -1.57 -11.99
C TYR A 42 -5.30 -0.97 -10.56
N ILE A 43 -4.56 -1.61 -9.65
CA ILE A 43 -4.12 -0.99 -8.38
C ILE A 43 -2.79 -0.28 -8.68
N GLN A 44 -2.76 1.04 -8.49
CA GLN A 44 -1.55 1.82 -8.70
C GLN A 44 -0.76 1.94 -7.39
N PHE A 45 0.40 1.30 -7.35
CA PHE A 45 1.37 1.51 -6.29
C PHE A 45 2.23 2.75 -6.58
N PRO A 46 2.81 3.38 -5.53
CA PRO A 46 3.81 4.42 -5.72
C PRO A 46 4.98 3.93 -6.57
N VAL A 47 5.51 4.82 -7.43
CA VAL A 47 6.71 4.57 -8.23
C VAL A 47 7.86 5.43 -7.70
N LEU A 48 8.91 4.80 -7.16
CA LEU A 48 10.14 5.48 -6.78
C LEU A 48 11.03 5.62 -8.03
N VAL A 49 11.46 6.84 -8.36
CA VAL A 49 12.26 7.12 -9.56
C VAL A 49 13.59 7.75 -9.22
N GLY A 50 14.62 7.44 -10.01
CA GLY A 50 15.95 8.07 -9.88
C GLY A 50 16.73 7.64 -8.63
N ILE A 51 16.39 6.48 -8.05
CA ILE A 51 17.12 5.92 -6.93
C ILE A 51 18.32 5.09 -7.44
N PRO A 52 19.51 5.23 -6.81
CA PRO A 52 20.73 4.59 -7.31
C PRO A 52 20.73 3.06 -7.16
N VAL A 53 19.88 2.50 -6.28
CA VAL A 53 19.68 1.07 -6.03
C VAL A 53 18.23 0.84 -5.56
N SER A 54 17.83 -0.43 -5.32
CA SER A 54 16.68 -0.91 -4.54
C SER A 54 16.04 0.12 -3.58
N PRO A 55 14.71 0.08 -3.34
CA PRO A 55 14.01 0.98 -2.41
C PRO A 55 14.69 1.08 -1.03
N PRO A 56 14.51 2.19 -0.28
CA PRO A 56 15.15 2.42 1.00
C PRO A 56 15.07 1.18 1.91
N SER A 57 16.22 0.76 2.46
CA SER A 57 16.26 -0.45 3.28
C SER A 57 15.43 -0.31 4.56
N ALA A 58 15.30 0.90 5.09
CA ALA A 58 14.52 1.22 6.29
C ALA A 58 13.00 1.09 6.11
N ASP A 59 12.52 0.93 4.87
CA ASP A 59 11.10 0.65 4.61
C ASP A 59 10.82 -0.87 4.55
N CYS A 60 11.87 -1.68 4.70
CA CYS A 60 11.82 -3.14 4.76
C CYS A 60 12.94 -3.72 5.64
N ASP A 61 13.09 -3.23 6.86
CA ASP A 61 14.10 -3.69 7.83
C ASP A 61 13.50 -4.41 9.04
N GLU A 62 12.17 -4.55 9.12
CA GLU A 62 11.47 -5.27 10.18
C GLU A 62 10.36 -6.20 9.68
N ASN A 63 10.04 -7.24 10.48
CA ASN A 63 8.95 -8.18 10.17
C ASN A 63 7.56 -7.54 10.17
N THR A 64 7.40 -6.41 10.86
CA THR A 64 6.15 -5.62 10.87
C THR A 64 5.85 -4.98 9.51
N GLU A 65 6.82 -5.02 8.59
CA GLU A 65 6.75 -4.42 7.26
C GLU A 65 6.56 -5.46 6.15
N TRP A 66 6.41 -6.74 6.51
CA TRP A 66 6.14 -7.82 5.55
C TRP A 66 4.97 -7.49 4.65
N GLY A 67 5.16 -7.71 3.35
CA GLY A 67 4.12 -7.49 2.36
C GLY A 67 3.91 -6.04 1.94
N ARG A 68 4.72 -5.07 2.40
CA ARG A 68 4.82 -3.77 1.72
C ARG A 68 5.24 -3.98 0.27
N VAL A 69 4.59 -3.23 -0.63
CA VAL A 69 4.83 -3.33 -2.07
C VAL A 69 5.09 -1.93 -2.63
N VAL A 70 6.12 -1.82 -3.46
CA VAL A 70 6.45 -0.59 -4.18
C VAL A 70 6.96 -0.94 -5.58
N VAL A 71 6.71 -0.06 -6.55
CA VAL A 71 7.36 -0.13 -7.85
C VAL A 71 8.54 0.83 -7.83
N ALA A 72 9.71 0.42 -8.29
CA ALA A 72 10.85 1.33 -8.36
C ALA A 72 11.57 1.23 -9.70
N THR A 73 12.01 2.38 -10.19
CA THR A 73 12.88 2.52 -11.36
C THR A 73 14.30 2.80 -10.89
N GLU A 74 15.15 1.79 -10.95
CA GLU A 74 16.56 1.87 -10.53
C GLU A 74 17.44 2.56 -11.57
N GLY A 75 18.68 2.87 -11.15
CA GLY A 75 19.75 3.32 -12.05
C GLY A 75 19.90 2.40 -13.27
N GLY A 76 19.71 2.95 -14.46
CA GLY A 76 19.68 2.19 -15.71
C GLY A 76 18.28 2.04 -16.33
N GLY A 77 17.23 2.57 -15.69
CA GLY A 77 15.88 2.64 -16.26
C GLY A 77 15.05 1.37 -16.09
N VAL A 78 15.55 0.40 -15.31
CA VAL A 78 14.86 -0.84 -15.01
C VAL A 78 13.77 -0.57 -13.98
N THR A 79 12.52 -0.87 -14.32
CA THR A 79 11.37 -0.75 -13.39
C THR A 79 10.95 -2.13 -12.90
N GLN A 80 10.93 -2.33 -11.59
CA GLN A 80 10.59 -3.60 -10.96
C GLN A 80 9.55 -3.43 -9.85
N LEU A 81 8.85 -4.53 -9.57
CA LEU A 81 8.01 -4.66 -8.39
C LEU A 81 8.86 -5.19 -7.23
N TYR A 82 8.86 -4.47 -6.11
CA TYR A 82 9.54 -4.88 -4.89
C TYR A 82 8.52 -5.28 -3.84
N VAL A 83 8.74 -6.43 -3.20
CA VAL A 83 7.94 -6.93 -2.08
C VAL A 83 8.84 -7.09 -0.86
N CYS A 84 8.40 -6.55 0.27
CA CYS A 84 9.16 -6.62 1.50
C CYS A 84 9.09 -8.00 2.16
N GLY A 85 10.26 -8.60 2.41
CA GLY A 85 10.44 -9.82 3.19
C GLY A 85 10.94 -9.60 4.63
N GLY A 86 10.87 -8.35 5.11
CA GLY A 86 11.17 -7.86 6.46
C GLY A 86 12.63 -7.83 6.90
N GLN A 87 13.56 -8.24 6.05
CA GLN A 87 15.00 -7.97 6.18
C GLN A 87 15.56 -7.71 4.78
N GLY A 88 14.86 -6.88 4.01
CA GLY A 88 15.21 -6.50 2.65
C GLY A 88 14.14 -6.82 1.62
N TRP A 89 14.24 -6.07 0.52
CA TRP A 89 13.35 -6.15 -0.62
C TRP A 89 13.63 -7.36 -1.51
N LYS A 90 12.55 -7.95 -2.04
CA LYS A 90 12.60 -8.99 -3.08
C LYS A 90 12.01 -8.44 -4.37
N THR A 91 12.70 -8.66 -5.47
CA THR A 91 12.27 -8.28 -6.82
C THR A 91 11.43 -9.41 -7.43
N ILE A 92 10.34 -9.06 -8.12
CA ILE A 92 9.46 -10.02 -8.83
C ILE A 92 9.50 -9.73 -10.33
#